data_AF-A0A812L8I6-F1
#
_entry.id   AF-A0A812L8I6-F1
#
_cell.length_a   1.000
_cell.length_b   1.000
_cell.length_c   1.000
_cell.angle_alpha   90.00
_cell.angle_beta   90.00
_cell.angle_gamma   90.00
#
_symmetry.space_group_name_H-M   'P 1'
#
loop_
_entity.id
_entity.type
_entity.pdbx_description
1 polymer ?
#
loop_
_entity_poly.entity_id
_entity_poly.type
_entity_poly.pdbx_seq_one_letter_code
_entity_poly.pdbx_strand_id
1 'polypeptide(L)'
;MLHGSSAVRHALGLQRTQVLPDLTKIPPDLYRQAWAMLTKVPEGFHIDSKKEIARWFFGALGIVLACTFLGKLWDLLLPPNKGQRIPRWVVTMVVSSYILMFPGIIYPVITVDVHVTDPKSGLTLPAFATFMNYPGDVLNESMWGIIKLLFPGPASFLVGFYGLVVPAIKFVLFAKILKLKEFSKRTAETTASLRYNVSWLRFVSKWDSPKLFAYVVLLELFGMVSHEPEVHSRPILNKGFALYLVFSIGTLLASVAIPDDVRSLIPGSTIDDLQEVDETSETTPAADAAAVTPKPEKKEATTPTFFWLFGERHMLPVTLGLLLVFLIALSLALCMNLFSMTYKPKYWLMGPYEESFKALGVPETGGASGMGRIMGKALTRLESLDVSAVMCTLLIVIFTLGFTCLDMFALTIASYHVSRSVDQEKDVKKERWARALKFVKFAHLYQFLSMLDVFIVGSVVSMITTLASLAGAGFYLSFDRGMIFVFLAEGIHIMTHVAVSNFINEKCEQPAT
;
A
#
# COMPACT_ATOMS: atom_id res chain seq x y z
N MET A 1 6.34 0.84 38.82
CA MET A 1 6.14 0.13 40.12
C MET A 1 5.39 0.93 41.20
N LEU A 2 5.65 2.22 41.42
CA LEU A 2 5.05 2.95 42.56
C LEU A 2 3.56 3.38 42.39
N HIS A 3 3.08 3.64 41.17
CA HIS A 3 1.70 4.11 40.95
C HIS A 3 0.63 3.01 41.08
N GLY A 4 0.91 1.79 40.62
CA GLY A 4 -0.03 0.66 40.78
C GLY A 4 -0.31 0.31 42.25
N SER A 5 0.69 0.40 43.13
CA SER A 5 0.49 0.08 44.55
C SER A 5 -0.35 1.12 45.29
N SER A 6 -0.41 2.37 44.82
CA SER A 6 -1.21 3.43 45.45
C SER A 6 -2.69 3.26 45.14
N ALA A 7 -3.03 2.93 43.88
CA ALA A 7 -4.41 2.72 43.47
C ALA A 7 -5.00 1.46 44.11
N VAL A 8 -4.23 0.36 44.13
CA VAL A 8 -4.63 -0.89 44.80
C VAL A 8 -4.79 -0.69 46.30
N ARG A 9 -3.87 0.03 46.97
CA ARG A 9 -4.03 0.38 48.38
C ARG A 9 -5.27 1.22 48.64
N HIS A 10 -5.53 2.24 47.82
CA HIS A 10 -6.72 3.07 47.95
C HIS A 10 -8.02 2.27 47.77
N ALA A 11 -8.07 1.37 46.78
CA ALA A 11 -9.23 0.49 46.55
C ALA A 11 -9.45 -0.51 47.70
N LEU A 12 -8.37 -0.95 48.35
CA LEU A 12 -8.44 -1.83 49.52
C LEU A 12 -8.58 -1.07 50.86
N GLY A 13 -8.73 0.26 50.83
CA GLY A 13 -8.78 1.09 52.04
C GLY A 13 -7.49 1.10 52.87
N LEU A 14 -6.37 0.68 52.28
CA LEU A 14 -5.07 0.59 52.94
C LEU A 14 -4.36 1.94 52.93
N GLN A 15 -3.76 2.32 54.05
CA GLN A 15 -2.92 3.51 54.12
C GLN A 15 -1.62 3.32 53.33
N ARG A 16 -1.03 4.42 52.85
CA ARG A 16 0.21 4.43 52.04
C ARG A 16 1.40 3.72 52.70
N THR A 17 1.36 3.56 54.02
CA THR A 17 2.38 2.91 54.85
C THR A 17 2.10 1.44 55.15
N GLN A 18 0.88 0.95 54.92
CA GLN A 18 0.54 -0.46 55.17
C GLN A 18 1.16 -1.36 54.09
N VAL A 19 1.80 -2.44 54.53
CA VAL A 19 2.32 -3.50 53.67
C VAL A 19 1.14 -4.12 52.92
N LEU A 20 1.29 -4.31 51.61
CA LEU A 20 0.25 -4.95 50.81
C LEU A 20 0.02 -6.36 51.38
N PRO A 21 -1.22 -6.73 51.78
CA PRO A 21 -1.49 -8.08 52.23
C PRO A 21 -1.14 -9.07 51.12
N ASP A 22 -0.70 -10.26 51.52
CA ASP A 22 -0.45 -11.37 50.62
C ASP A 22 -1.68 -11.61 49.75
N LEU A 23 -1.55 -11.33 48.44
CA LEU A 23 -2.66 -11.36 47.49
C LEU A 23 -3.33 -12.74 47.42
N THR A 24 -2.61 -13.80 47.79
CA THR A 24 -3.12 -15.18 47.83
C THR A 24 -4.14 -15.41 48.96
N LYS A 25 -4.20 -14.50 49.95
CA LYS A 25 -5.12 -14.60 51.11
C LYS A 25 -6.34 -13.69 50.99
N ILE A 26 -6.42 -12.87 49.95
CA ILE A 26 -7.58 -11.99 49.74
C ILE A 26 -8.75 -12.84 49.23
N PRO A 27 -9.94 -12.78 49.88
CA PRO A 27 -11.11 -13.47 49.39
C PRO A 27 -11.39 -13.09 47.92
N PRO A 28 -11.71 -14.05 47.03
CA PRO A 28 -11.93 -13.80 45.61
C PRO A 28 -12.94 -12.69 45.32
N ASP A 29 -13.92 -12.51 46.21
CA ASP A 29 -14.99 -11.52 46.08
C ASP A 29 -14.49 -10.10 46.38
N LEU A 30 -13.57 -9.95 47.34
CA LEU A 30 -12.96 -8.66 47.68
C LEU A 30 -11.97 -8.23 46.59
N TYR A 31 -11.23 -9.19 46.03
CA TYR A 31 -10.41 -8.97 44.85
C TYR A 31 -11.25 -8.53 43.65
N ARG A 32 -12.39 -9.21 43.40
CA ARG A 32 -13.35 -8.80 42.36
C ARG A 32 -13.89 -7.39 42.58
N GLN A 33 -14.24 -7.00 43.81
CA GLN A 33 -14.73 -5.64 44.10
C GLN A 33 -13.64 -4.57 43.96
N ALA A 34 -12.45 -4.80 44.51
CA ALA A 34 -11.33 -3.88 44.37
C ALA A 34 -10.92 -3.72 42.91
N TRP A 35 -10.93 -4.82 42.15
CA TRP A 35 -10.70 -4.78 40.71
C TRP A 35 -11.82 -4.07 39.98
N ALA A 36 -13.09 -4.35 40.25
CA ALA A 36 -14.22 -3.63 39.65
C ALA A 36 -14.18 -2.12 39.93
N MET A 37 -13.60 -1.69 41.06
CA MET A 37 -13.34 -0.27 41.35
C MET A 37 -12.16 0.29 40.56
N LEU A 38 -11.08 -0.48 40.38
CA LEU A 38 -9.91 -0.11 39.58
C LEU A 38 -10.16 -0.16 38.07
N THR A 39 -11.06 -1.03 37.63
CA THR A 39 -11.50 -1.24 36.25
C THR A 39 -12.89 -0.70 35.99
N LYS A 40 -13.39 0.22 36.82
CA LYS A 40 -14.31 1.24 36.32
C LYS A 40 -13.51 2.04 35.29
N VAL A 41 -13.43 1.47 34.08
CA VAL A 41 -12.89 2.11 32.90
C VAL A 41 -13.55 3.48 32.88
N PRO A 42 -12.78 4.58 32.87
CA PRO A 42 -13.38 5.89 32.79
C PRO A 42 -14.39 5.86 31.66
N GLU A 43 -15.66 6.16 31.94
CA GLU A 43 -16.76 6.10 30.95
C GLU A 43 -16.51 7.03 29.73
N GLY A 44 -15.38 7.75 29.69
CA GLY A 44 -14.93 8.61 28.60
C GLY A 44 -13.98 7.98 27.57
N PHE A 45 -13.55 6.71 27.67
CA PHE A 45 -12.76 6.08 26.58
C PHE A 45 -13.70 5.55 25.49
N HIS A 46 -14.25 6.48 24.71
CA HIS A 46 -15.07 6.16 23.56
C HIS A 46 -14.19 5.56 22.46
N ILE A 47 -14.32 4.24 22.25
CA ILE A 47 -13.99 3.66 20.95
C ILE A 47 -14.87 4.38 19.93
N ASP A 48 -14.24 5.15 19.04
CA ASP A 48 -14.94 5.89 17.99
C ASP A 48 -15.92 4.92 17.29
N SER A 49 -17.20 5.28 17.29
CA SER A 49 -18.22 4.40 16.71
C SER A 49 -17.88 4.14 15.24
N LYS A 50 -18.18 2.95 14.72
CA LYS A 50 -17.99 2.65 13.28
C LYS A 50 -18.60 3.72 12.37
N LYS A 51 -19.74 4.29 12.79
CA LYS A 51 -20.43 5.41 12.12
C LYS A 51 -19.59 6.69 12.08
N GLU A 52 -18.81 6.97 13.12
CA GLU A 52 -17.90 8.10 13.15
C GLU A 52 -16.74 7.94 12.17
N ILE A 53 -16.07 6.79 12.19
CA ILE A 53 -14.99 6.49 11.24
C ILE A 53 -15.50 6.60 9.79
N ALA A 54 -16.73 6.14 9.53
CA ALA A 54 -17.39 6.27 8.21
C ALA A 54 -17.62 7.72 7.82
N ARG A 55 -18.12 8.54 8.74
CA ARG A 55 -18.30 9.98 8.51
C ARG A 55 -16.98 10.66 8.15
N TRP A 56 -15.89 10.34 8.86
CA TRP A 56 -14.56 10.87 8.54
C TRP A 56 -14.06 10.42 7.17
N PHE A 57 -14.18 9.14 6.83
CA PHE A 57 -13.76 8.60 5.54
C PHE A 57 -14.52 9.23 4.37
N PHE A 58 -15.86 9.16 4.40
CA PHE A 58 -16.70 9.69 3.32
C PHE A 58 -16.66 11.22 3.27
N GLY A 59 -16.53 11.91 4.41
CA GLY A 59 -16.32 13.35 4.45
C GLY A 59 -15.01 13.76 3.78
N ALA A 60 -13.91 13.09 4.10
CA ALA A 60 -12.61 13.34 3.48
C ALA A 60 -12.61 13.03 1.97
N LEU A 61 -13.19 11.90 1.57
CA LEU A 61 -13.36 11.54 0.17
C LEU A 61 -14.21 12.59 -0.57
N GLY A 62 -15.33 13.01 0.04
CA GLY A 62 -16.21 14.06 -0.49
C GLY A 62 -15.48 15.39 -0.70
N ILE A 63 -14.62 15.80 0.25
CA ILE A 63 -13.79 17.01 0.12
C ILE A 63 -12.85 16.89 -1.08
N VAL A 64 -12.12 15.79 -1.21
CA VAL A 64 -11.18 15.60 -2.34
C VAL A 64 -11.93 15.59 -3.68
N LEU A 65 -13.07 14.89 -3.76
CA LEU A 65 -13.90 14.85 -4.96
C LEU A 65 -14.47 16.23 -5.31
N ALA A 66 -14.95 16.98 -4.33
CA ALA A 66 -15.46 18.34 -4.53
C ALA A 66 -14.36 19.29 -5.01
N CYS A 67 -13.17 19.27 -4.39
CA CYS A 67 -12.02 20.06 -4.84
C CYS A 67 -11.56 19.68 -6.25
N THR A 68 -11.59 18.38 -6.58
CA THR A 68 -11.26 17.87 -7.92
C THR A 68 -12.27 18.37 -8.95
N PHE A 69 -13.57 18.27 -8.64
CA PHE A 69 -14.65 18.77 -9.48
C PHE A 69 -14.55 20.28 -9.70
N LEU A 70 -14.29 21.06 -8.64
CA LEU A 70 -14.07 22.51 -8.75
C LEU A 70 -12.86 22.84 -9.62
N GLY A 71 -11.76 22.09 -9.51
CA GLY A 71 -10.61 22.24 -10.40
C GLY A 71 -10.94 21.89 -11.85
N LYS A 72 -11.84 20.92 -12.08
CA LYS A 72 -12.30 20.55 -13.42
C LYS A 72 -13.22 21.62 -14.01
N LEU A 73 -14.11 22.19 -13.19
CA LEU A 73 -14.93 23.33 -13.56
C LEU A 73 -14.04 24.55 -13.87
N TRP A 74 -12.98 24.76 -13.11
CA TRP A 74 -11.99 25.80 -13.39
C TRP A 74 -11.28 25.56 -14.73
N ASP A 75 -10.91 24.31 -15.07
CA ASP A 75 -10.37 23.98 -16.39
C ASP A 75 -11.36 24.25 -17.54
N LEU A 76 -12.67 24.13 -17.29
CA LEU A 76 -13.71 24.39 -18.29
C LEU A 76 -14.03 25.89 -18.45
N LEU A 77 -14.09 26.63 -17.34
CA LEU A 77 -14.51 28.04 -17.33
C LEU A 77 -13.41 29.01 -17.77
N LEU A 78 -12.15 28.68 -17.48
CA LEU A 78 -11.02 29.55 -17.79
C LEU A 78 -10.12 28.87 -18.81
N PRO A 79 -9.85 29.52 -19.96
CA PRO A 79 -9.04 28.92 -21.01
C PRO A 79 -7.70 28.46 -20.42
N PRO A 80 -7.15 27.33 -20.90
CA PRO A 80 -5.84 26.90 -20.47
C PRO A 80 -4.85 28.02 -20.78
N ASN A 81 -4.09 28.49 -19.78
CA ASN A 81 -3.04 29.47 -20.03
C ASN A 81 -2.10 28.91 -21.10
N LYS A 82 -1.57 29.74 -22.01
CA LYS A 82 -0.62 29.30 -23.05
C LYS A 82 0.61 28.63 -22.40
N GLY A 83 0.60 27.30 -22.31
CA GLY A 83 1.64 26.49 -21.64
C GLY A 83 1.17 25.74 -20.38
N GLN A 84 -0.07 25.93 -19.93
CA GLN A 84 -0.65 25.15 -18.85
C GLN A 84 -0.97 23.75 -19.36
N ARG A 85 -0.14 22.78 -18.99
CA ARG A 85 -0.32 21.38 -19.40
C ARG A 85 -0.63 20.42 -18.24
N ILE A 86 -0.74 20.88 -16.98
CA ILE A 86 -1.33 20.07 -15.90
C ILE A 86 -2.74 20.59 -15.68
N PRO A 87 -3.77 19.73 -15.76
CA PRO A 87 -5.12 20.14 -15.47
C PRO A 87 -5.23 20.68 -14.03
N ARG A 88 -5.95 21.79 -13.81
CA ARG A 88 -6.11 22.38 -12.47
C ARG A 88 -6.76 21.40 -11.52
N TRP A 89 -7.63 20.52 -12.02
CA TRP A 89 -8.23 19.45 -11.21
C TRP A 89 -7.19 18.51 -10.57
N VAL A 90 -6.07 18.24 -11.24
CA VAL A 90 -4.98 17.43 -10.66
C VAL A 90 -4.33 18.19 -9.51
N VAL A 91 -4.09 19.49 -9.70
CA VAL A 91 -3.49 20.34 -8.66
C VAL A 91 -4.40 20.45 -7.44
N THR A 92 -5.70 20.70 -7.64
CA THR A 92 -6.66 20.80 -6.52
C THR A 92 -6.84 19.45 -5.81
N MET A 93 -6.80 18.33 -6.53
CA MET A 93 -6.80 16.98 -5.96
C MET A 93 -5.56 16.73 -5.07
N VAL A 94 -4.37 17.11 -5.53
CA VAL A 94 -3.12 16.98 -4.75
C VAL A 94 -3.17 17.85 -3.51
N VAL A 95 -3.52 19.14 -3.65
CA VAL A 95 -3.55 20.08 -2.52
C VAL A 95 -4.55 19.62 -1.45
N SER A 96 -5.79 19.28 -1.86
CA SER A 96 -6.80 18.77 -0.92
C SER A 96 -6.37 17.48 -0.24
N SER A 97 -5.74 16.56 -0.96
CA SER A 97 -5.18 15.34 -0.37
C SER A 97 -4.12 15.65 0.68
N TYR A 98 -3.15 16.54 0.40
CA TYR A 98 -2.10 16.90 1.36
C TYR A 98 -2.64 17.61 2.62
N ILE A 99 -3.73 18.36 2.51
CA ILE A 99 -4.41 18.94 3.68
C ILE A 99 -4.93 17.83 4.61
N LEU A 100 -5.42 16.70 4.06
CA LEU A 100 -5.88 15.55 4.84
C LEU A 100 -4.75 14.73 5.47
N MET A 101 -3.53 14.80 4.91
CA MET A 101 -2.37 14.07 5.43
C MET A 101 -2.04 14.47 6.87
N PHE A 102 -2.09 15.77 7.19
CA PHE A 102 -1.73 16.30 8.50
C PHE A 102 -2.61 15.73 9.64
N PRO A 103 -3.94 15.82 9.59
CA PRO A 103 -4.79 15.15 10.58
C PRO A 103 -4.69 13.61 10.50
N GLY A 104 -4.41 13.03 9.34
CA GLY A 104 -4.17 11.59 9.18
C GLY A 104 -2.96 11.07 9.97
N ILE A 105 -1.93 11.90 10.16
CA ILE A 105 -0.72 11.55 10.93
C ILE A 105 -0.94 11.78 12.44
N ILE A 106 -1.71 12.81 12.81
CA ILE A 106 -1.91 13.22 14.20
C ILE A 106 -2.97 12.38 14.90
N TYR A 107 -4.09 12.10 14.23
CA TYR A 107 -5.15 11.31 14.84
C TYR A 107 -4.76 9.84 14.99
N PRO A 108 -5.42 9.11 15.89
CA PRO A 108 -5.20 7.68 16.04
C PRO A 108 -5.39 6.94 14.71
N VAL A 109 -4.43 6.10 14.37
CA VAL A 109 -4.42 5.28 13.16
C VAL A 109 -4.95 3.89 13.48
N ILE A 110 -4.51 3.33 14.61
CA ILE A 110 -4.95 2.03 15.07
C ILE A 110 -5.38 2.12 16.54
N THR A 111 -6.50 1.47 16.83
CA THR A 111 -6.97 1.24 18.20
C THR A 111 -7.06 -0.27 18.40
N VAL A 112 -6.32 -0.82 19.35
CA VAL A 112 -6.32 -2.26 19.65
C VAL A 112 -6.72 -2.45 21.10
N ASP A 113 -7.87 -3.10 21.29
CA ASP A 113 -8.35 -3.50 22.60
C ASP A 113 -8.21 -5.02 22.73
N VAL A 114 -7.38 -5.50 23.65
CA VAL A 114 -7.16 -6.94 23.88
C VAL A 114 -7.46 -7.24 25.34
N HIS A 115 -8.37 -8.18 25.54
CA HIS A 115 -8.79 -8.69 26.82
C HIS A 115 -8.55 -10.19 26.88
N VAL A 116 -8.08 -10.67 28.02
CA VAL A 116 -7.95 -12.10 28.33
C VAL A 116 -8.99 -12.41 29.39
N THR A 117 -9.91 -13.32 29.12
CA THR A 117 -10.92 -13.77 30.08
C THR A 117 -10.53 -15.13 30.63
N ASP A 118 -10.49 -15.25 31.95
CA ASP A 118 -10.34 -16.55 32.60
C ASP A 118 -11.63 -17.39 32.40
N PRO A 119 -11.55 -18.58 31.76
CA PRO A 119 -12.71 -19.43 31.56
C PRO A 119 -13.33 -19.94 32.87
N LYS A 120 -12.58 -20.01 33.98
CA LYS A 120 -13.08 -20.52 35.27
C LYS A 120 -13.76 -19.44 36.09
N SER A 121 -13.14 -18.26 36.22
CA SER A 121 -13.70 -17.17 37.04
C SER A 121 -14.58 -16.19 36.25
N GLY A 122 -14.50 -16.19 34.92
CA GLY A 122 -15.11 -15.16 34.06
C GLY A 122 -14.45 -13.79 34.20
N LEU A 123 -13.30 -13.69 34.88
CA LEU A 123 -12.59 -12.44 35.07
C LEU A 123 -11.87 -12.04 33.77
N THR A 124 -12.19 -10.85 33.27
CA THR A 124 -11.56 -10.26 32.08
C THR A 124 -10.46 -9.28 32.47
N LEU A 125 -9.27 -9.46 31.90
CA LEU A 125 -8.07 -8.66 32.16
C LEU A 125 -7.54 -8.03 30.85
N PRO A 126 -7.27 -6.72 30.82
CA PRO A 126 -6.66 -6.08 29.65
C PRO A 126 -5.21 -6.54 29.45
N ALA A 127 -4.88 -7.04 28.26
CA ALA A 127 -3.58 -7.62 27.96
C ALA A 127 -2.44 -6.58 27.82
N PHE A 128 -2.77 -5.33 27.45
CA PHE A 128 -1.78 -4.26 27.23
C PHE A 128 -1.40 -3.47 28.48
N ALA A 129 -2.14 -3.65 29.58
CA ALA A 129 -1.92 -2.99 30.87
C ALA A 129 -0.49 -3.16 31.43
N THR A 130 0.23 -4.20 30.99
CA THR A 130 1.57 -4.57 31.42
C THR A 130 2.69 -3.87 30.66
N PHE A 131 2.45 -3.35 29.44
CA PHE A 131 3.55 -2.92 28.57
C PHE A 131 4.05 -1.49 28.82
N MET A 132 3.15 -0.58 29.24
CA MET A 132 3.46 0.85 29.39
C MET A 132 3.38 1.37 30.84
N ASN A 133 3.29 0.49 31.83
CA ASN A 133 3.02 0.82 33.25
C ASN A 133 1.69 1.57 33.51
N TYR A 134 0.76 1.58 32.55
CA TYR A 134 -0.60 2.11 32.73
C TYR A 134 -1.60 0.96 32.73
N PRO A 135 -2.12 0.57 33.91
CA PRO A 135 -3.08 -0.52 33.97
C PRO A 135 -4.42 -0.10 33.35
N GLY A 136 -4.80 -0.74 32.24
CA GLY A 136 -6.14 -0.69 31.68
C GLY A 136 -6.33 0.07 30.36
N ASP A 137 -5.28 0.66 29.78
CA ASP A 137 -5.46 1.48 28.58
C ASP A 137 -5.56 0.66 27.29
N VAL A 138 -6.59 0.96 26.50
CA VAL A 138 -6.72 0.53 25.09
C VAL A 138 -5.55 1.11 24.31
N LEU A 139 -4.86 0.28 23.51
CA LEU A 139 -3.76 0.76 22.66
C LEU A 139 -4.35 1.69 21.60
N ASN A 140 -4.26 3.00 21.79
CA ASN A 140 -4.85 4.00 20.90
C ASN A 140 -3.76 4.91 20.33
N GLU A 141 -3.15 4.47 19.23
CA GLU A 141 -1.89 5.06 18.76
C GLU A 141 -2.06 5.84 17.45
N SER A 142 -1.53 7.05 17.44
CA SER A 142 -1.31 7.83 16.21
C SER A 142 -0.07 7.34 15.48
N MET A 143 0.16 7.78 14.24
CA MET A 143 1.39 7.43 13.51
C MET A 143 2.64 7.88 14.27
N TRP A 144 2.59 9.07 14.89
CA TRP A 144 3.65 9.56 15.76
C TRP A 144 3.82 8.73 17.03
N GLY A 145 2.72 8.28 17.62
CA GLY A 145 2.73 7.38 18.78
C GLY A 145 3.44 6.07 18.47
N ILE A 146 3.10 5.43 17.34
CA ILE A 146 3.75 4.21 16.86
C ILE A 146 5.25 4.42 16.61
N ILE A 147 5.65 5.52 15.97
CA ILE A 147 7.08 5.83 15.74
C ILE A 147 7.82 5.93 17.07
N LYS A 148 7.24 6.62 18.07
CA LYS A 148 7.83 6.74 19.42
C LYS A 148 7.90 5.39 20.13
N LEU A 149 6.83 4.58 20.04
CA LEU A 149 6.76 3.26 20.66
C LEU A 149 7.82 2.30 20.12
N LEU A 150 8.13 2.41 18.82
CA LEU A 150 9.11 1.55 18.15
C LEU A 150 10.56 2.04 18.28
N PHE A 151 10.79 3.21 18.88
CA PHE A 151 12.11 3.82 18.97
C PHE A 151 12.85 3.40 20.26
N PRO A 152 14.17 3.11 20.21
CA PRO A 152 15.02 3.02 19.02
C PRO A 152 14.99 1.60 18.44
N GLY A 153 14.53 1.46 17.20
CA GLY A 153 14.52 0.17 16.51
C GLY A 153 14.37 0.32 15.00
N PRO A 154 14.81 -0.67 14.19
CA PRO A 154 14.68 -0.63 12.73
C PRO A 154 13.21 -0.47 12.28
N ALA A 155 12.28 -0.97 13.09
CA ALA A 155 10.85 -0.79 12.92
C ALA A 155 10.42 0.70 12.92
N SER A 156 10.93 1.50 13.88
CA SER A 156 10.63 2.94 13.92
C SER A 156 11.13 3.67 12.68
N PHE A 157 12.30 3.28 12.16
CA PHE A 157 12.84 3.83 10.92
C PHE A 157 11.95 3.50 9.72
N LEU A 158 11.49 2.25 9.59
CA LEU A 158 10.58 1.85 8.51
C LEU A 158 9.24 2.61 8.59
N VAL A 159 8.63 2.68 9.78
CA VAL A 159 7.37 3.42 9.97
C VAL A 159 7.56 4.91 9.72
N GLY A 160 8.66 5.52 10.18
CA GLY A 160 8.96 6.93 9.90
C GLY A 160 9.26 7.21 8.43
N PHE A 161 10.00 6.31 7.76
CA PHE A 161 10.35 6.42 6.36
C PHE A 161 9.10 6.38 5.48
N TYR A 162 8.29 5.32 5.59
CA TYR A 162 7.05 5.23 4.83
C TYR A 162 6.03 6.25 5.31
N GLY A 163 5.96 6.51 6.62
CA GLY A 163 5.02 7.41 7.28
C GLY A 163 5.14 8.88 6.88
N LEU A 164 6.37 9.40 6.84
CA LEU A 164 6.67 10.82 6.76
C LEU A 164 7.60 11.17 5.59
N VAL A 165 8.67 10.39 5.40
CA VAL A 165 9.71 10.70 4.40
C VAL A 165 9.18 10.52 2.98
N VAL A 166 8.51 9.41 2.69
CA VAL A 166 7.93 9.12 1.38
C VAL A 166 6.90 10.20 0.96
N PRO A 167 5.91 10.58 1.80
CA PRO A 167 5.00 11.70 1.50
C PRO A 167 5.71 13.04 1.26
N ALA A 168 6.79 13.33 1.99
CA ALA A 168 7.57 14.55 1.82
C ALA A 168 8.34 14.56 0.49
N ILE A 169 9.00 13.45 0.13
CA ILE A 169 9.66 13.29 -1.18
C ILE A 169 8.64 13.47 -2.30
N LYS A 170 7.47 12.85 -2.17
CA LYS A 170 6.36 12.96 -3.11
C LYS A 170 5.89 14.41 -3.29
N PHE A 171 5.81 15.18 -2.21
CA PHE A 171 5.43 16.59 -2.25
C PHE A 171 6.46 17.41 -3.03
N VAL A 172 7.75 17.18 -2.75
CA VAL A 172 8.86 17.84 -3.46
C VAL A 172 8.83 17.50 -4.96
N LEU A 173 8.56 16.24 -5.31
CA LEU A 173 8.44 15.84 -6.73
C LEU A 173 7.27 16.53 -7.42
N PHE A 174 6.09 16.61 -6.78
CA PHE A 174 4.95 17.38 -7.30
C PHE A 174 5.31 18.86 -7.51
N ALA A 175 5.94 19.50 -6.52
CA ALA A 175 6.35 20.90 -6.61
C ALA A 175 7.39 21.12 -7.74
N LYS A 176 8.36 20.21 -7.90
CA LYS A 176 9.33 20.23 -9.00
C LYS A 176 8.65 20.09 -10.36
N ILE A 177 7.71 19.17 -10.51
CA ILE A 177 6.94 18.96 -11.75
C ILE A 177 6.14 20.22 -12.11
N LEU A 178 5.49 20.86 -11.12
CA LEU A 178 4.77 22.10 -11.33
C LEU A 178 5.71 23.24 -11.78
N LYS A 179 6.87 23.39 -11.11
CA LYS A 179 7.86 24.43 -11.42
C LYS A 179 8.56 24.21 -12.78
N LEU A 180 9.11 23.03 -13.05
CA LEU A 180 9.83 22.72 -14.30
C LEU A 180 8.96 22.95 -15.53
N LYS A 181 7.65 22.78 -15.37
CA LYS A 181 6.69 22.95 -16.46
C LYS A 181 6.48 24.40 -16.88
N GLU A 182 6.63 25.34 -15.95
CA GLU A 182 6.61 26.77 -16.25
C GLU A 182 7.79 27.18 -17.16
N PHE A 183 8.93 26.51 -16.99
CA PHE A 183 10.16 26.76 -17.76
C PHE A 183 10.32 25.89 -19.03
N SER A 184 9.50 24.86 -19.22
CA SER A 184 9.64 23.83 -20.27
C SER A 184 9.54 24.32 -21.73
N LYS A 185 9.34 25.62 -21.99
CA LYS A 185 9.17 26.14 -23.36
C LYS A 185 10.43 26.10 -24.23
N ARG A 186 11.61 25.67 -23.74
CA ARG A 186 12.88 25.95 -24.47
C ARG A 186 13.92 24.84 -24.66
N THR A 187 13.92 23.71 -23.95
CA THR A 187 15.01 22.72 -24.12
C THR A 187 14.57 21.24 -24.03
N ALA A 188 15.22 20.38 -24.83
CA ALA A 188 15.08 18.92 -24.78
C ALA A 188 15.47 18.36 -23.40
N GLU A 189 16.46 18.95 -22.75
CA GLU A 189 16.92 18.58 -21.40
C GLU A 189 15.81 18.74 -20.35
N THR A 190 15.04 19.83 -20.40
CA THR A 190 13.91 20.04 -19.47
C THR A 190 12.82 18.98 -19.66
N THR A 191 12.62 18.53 -20.90
CA THR A 191 11.66 17.46 -21.21
C THR A 191 12.10 16.11 -20.63
N ALA A 192 13.39 15.78 -20.75
CA ALA A 192 13.93 14.56 -20.16
C ALA A 192 13.83 14.57 -18.63
N SER A 193 14.17 15.71 -18.00
CA SER A 193 14.04 15.90 -16.56
C SER A 193 12.58 15.78 -16.09
N LEU A 194 11.63 16.37 -16.81
CA LEU A 194 10.20 16.25 -16.48
C LEU A 194 9.73 14.79 -16.50
N ARG A 195 10.09 14.02 -17.55
CA ARG A 195 9.74 12.59 -17.64
C ARG A 195 10.32 11.79 -16.48
N TYR A 196 11.58 12.05 -16.15
CA TYR A 196 12.23 11.42 -15.01
C TYR A 196 11.48 11.74 -13.70
N ASN A 197 11.16 13.01 -13.44
CA ASN A 197 10.43 13.40 -12.23
C ASN A 197 9.02 12.79 -12.18
N VAL A 198 8.29 12.71 -13.30
CA VAL A 198 6.96 12.07 -13.36
C VAL A 198 7.05 10.57 -13.08
N SER A 199 8.02 9.89 -13.69
CA SER A 199 8.28 8.47 -13.43
C SER A 199 8.60 8.20 -11.95
N TRP A 200 9.48 9.03 -11.36
CA TRP A 200 9.77 8.96 -9.93
C TRP A 200 8.59 9.30 -9.06
N LEU A 201 7.81 10.32 -9.41
CA LEU A 201 6.62 10.69 -8.65
C LEU A 201 5.64 9.52 -8.60
N ARG A 202 5.40 8.89 -9.74
CA ARG A 202 4.57 7.70 -9.85
C ARG A 202 5.12 6.58 -8.98
N PHE A 203 6.39 6.23 -9.15
CA PHE A 203 7.06 5.22 -8.33
C PHE A 203 6.87 5.51 -6.83
N VAL A 204 7.29 6.67 -6.34
CA VAL A 204 7.16 7.06 -4.93
C VAL A 204 5.70 7.06 -4.46
N SER A 205 4.75 7.42 -5.33
CA SER A 205 3.32 7.42 -5.01
C SER A 205 2.78 6.02 -4.71
N LYS A 206 3.22 5.01 -5.47
CA LYS A 206 2.89 3.61 -5.24
C LYS A 206 3.49 3.13 -3.91
N TRP A 207 4.74 3.50 -3.65
CA TRP A 207 5.51 3.11 -2.45
C TRP A 207 5.12 3.84 -1.15
N ASP A 208 4.10 4.70 -1.16
CA ASP A 208 3.50 5.24 0.08
C ASP A 208 2.51 4.24 0.72
N SER A 209 2.02 3.27 -0.05
CA SER A 209 0.99 2.33 0.39
C SER A 209 1.44 1.09 1.19
N PRO A 210 2.74 0.68 1.30
CA PRO A 210 3.12 -0.49 2.09
C PRO A 210 2.63 -0.43 3.55
N LYS A 211 2.63 0.76 4.17
CA LYS A 211 2.14 0.93 5.53
C LYS A 211 0.62 0.73 5.67
N LEU A 212 -0.15 1.06 4.63
CA LEU A 212 -1.60 0.82 4.63
C LEU A 212 -1.87 -0.68 4.70
N PHE A 213 -1.13 -1.47 3.92
CA PHE A 213 -1.18 -2.92 3.99
C PHE A 213 -0.69 -3.45 5.34
N ALA A 214 0.34 -2.85 5.93
CA ALA A 214 0.81 -3.26 7.25
C ALA A 214 -0.29 -3.12 8.32
N TYR A 215 -1.02 -2.01 8.34
CA TYR A 215 -2.15 -1.84 9.27
C TYR A 215 -3.29 -2.82 9.01
N VAL A 216 -3.61 -3.11 7.74
CA VAL A 216 -4.63 -4.11 7.38
C VAL A 216 -4.21 -5.51 7.82
N VAL A 217 -2.95 -5.89 7.59
CA VAL A 217 -2.40 -7.17 8.05
C VAL A 217 -2.46 -7.24 9.57
N LEU A 218 -2.06 -6.18 10.27
CA LEU A 218 -2.09 -6.11 11.73
C LEU A 218 -3.51 -6.23 12.30
N LEU A 219 -4.50 -5.54 11.70
CA LEU A 219 -5.91 -5.64 12.05
C LEU A 219 -6.39 -7.09 12.00
N GLU A 220 -6.05 -7.79 10.91
CA GLU A 220 -6.47 -9.17 10.71
C GLU A 220 -5.75 -10.13 11.66
N LEU A 221 -4.44 -9.96 11.84
CA LEU A 221 -3.64 -10.77 12.76
C LEU A 221 -4.18 -10.69 14.19
N PHE A 222 -4.44 -9.48 14.70
CA PHE A 222 -5.08 -9.33 15.99
C PHE A 222 -6.45 -9.99 16.03
N GLY A 223 -7.26 -9.86 14.97
CA GLY A 223 -8.55 -10.53 14.87
C GLY A 223 -8.47 -12.07 14.86
N MET A 224 -7.32 -12.65 14.54
CA MET A 224 -7.10 -14.11 14.63
C MET A 224 -6.69 -14.57 16.01
N VAL A 225 -6.10 -13.70 16.82
CA VAL A 225 -5.80 -14.00 18.22
C VAL A 225 -7.09 -14.12 19.03
N SER A 226 -8.21 -13.52 18.57
CA SER A 226 -9.50 -13.65 19.24
C SER A 226 -9.99 -15.10 19.22
N HIS A 227 -9.93 -15.76 20.37
CA HIS A 227 -10.46 -17.10 20.62
C HIS A 227 -11.41 -16.98 21.82
N GLU A 228 -12.71 -17.00 21.56
CA GLU A 228 -13.69 -16.98 22.66
C GLU A 228 -13.69 -18.33 23.39
N PRO A 229 -13.78 -18.36 24.74
CA PRO A 229 -13.96 -17.22 25.64
C PRO A 229 -12.65 -16.56 26.10
N GLU A 230 -11.50 -17.14 25.81
CA GLU A 230 -10.23 -16.88 26.53
C GLU A 230 -9.55 -15.56 26.14
N VAL A 231 -9.60 -15.17 24.87
CA VAL A 231 -8.97 -13.94 24.38
C VAL A 231 -9.93 -13.21 23.44
N HIS A 232 -10.29 -11.99 23.81
CA HIS A 232 -11.07 -11.08 22.97
C HIS A 232 -10.18 -9.95 22.47
N SER A 233 -10.03 -9.84 21.15
CA SER A 233 -9.34 -8.72 20.53
C SER A 233 -10.30 -7.95 19.63
N ARG A 234 -10.27 -6.62 19.76
CA ARG A 234 -11.07 -5.69 18.94
C ARG A 234 -10.14 -4.66 18.31
N PRO A 235 -9.37 -5.05 17.28
CA PRO A 235 -8.57 -4.10 16.53
C PRO A 235 -9.48 -3.29 15.61
N ILE A 236 -9.25 -1.98 15.52
CA ILE A 236 -10.03 -1.04 14.71
C ILE A 236 -9.06 -0.09 13.99
N LEU A 237 -9.28 0.12 12.70
CA LEU A 237 -8.62 1.18 11.93
C LEU A 237 -9.39 2.48 12.14
N ASN A 238 -8.72 3.47 12.74
CA ASN A 238 -9.37 4.66 13.25
C ASN A 238 -9.30 5.82 12.23
N LYS A 239 -9.81 7.00 12.58
CA LYS A 239 -9.94 8.17 11.69
C LYS A 239 -8.63 8.62 11.06
N GLY A 240 -7.50 8.51 11.77
CA GLY A 240 -6.17 8.81 11.22
C GLY A 240 -5.86 7.94 10.00
N PHE A 241 -6.13 6.63 10.09
CA PHE A 241 -5.99 5.70 8.96
C PHE A 241 -6.90 6.08 7.80
N ALA A 242 -8.17 6.40 8.09
CA ALA A 242 -9.14 6.77 7.07
C ALA A 242 -8.72 7.99 6.25
N LEU A 243 -8.31 9.07 6.93
CA LEU A 243 -7.82 10.29 6.30
C LEU A 243 -6.54 10.03 5.49
N TYR A 244 -5.63 9.25 6.07
CA TYR A 244 -4.38 8.89 5.45
C TYR A 244 -4.58 8.06 4.16
N LEU A 245 -5.51 7.10 4.18
CA LEU A 245 -5.86 6.30 3.00
C LEU A 245 -6.40 7.17 1.86
N VAL A 246 -7.31 8.11 2.17
CA VAL A 246 -7.85 9.05 1.17
C VAL A 246 -6.72 9.90 0.58
N PHE A 247 -5.77 10.36 1.41
CA PHE A 247 -4.57 11.04 0.94
C PHE A 247 -3.75 10.17 -0.04
N SER A 248 -3.45 8.92 0.31
CA SER A 248 -2.62 8.03 -0.52
C SER A 248 -3.30 7.72 -1.86
N ILE A 249 -4.59 7.38 -1.85
CA ILE A 249 -5.36 7.14 -3.09
C ILE A 249 -5.43 8.40 -3.92
N GLY A 250 -5.78 9.54 -3.31
CA GLY A 250 -5.96 10.81 -4.01
C GLY A 250 -4.68 11.23 -4.73
N THR A 251 -3.55 11.16 -4.04
CA THR A 251 -2.26 11.52 -4.61
C THR A 251 -1.69 10.47 -5.58
N LEU A 252 -2.05 9.19 -5.44
CA LEU A 252 -1.75 8.15 -6.43
C LEU A 252 -2.48 8.43 -7.74
N LEU A 253 -3.80 8.64 -7.68
CA LEU A 253 -4.61 8.96 -8.86
C LEU A 253 -4.15 10.25 -9.54
N ALA A 254 -3.78 11.27 -8.77
CA ALA A 254 -3.20 12.49 -9.31
C ALA A 254 -1.88 12.23 -10.06
N SER A 255 -1.03 11.31 -9.58
CA SER A 255 0.23 10.95 -10.26
C SER A 255 0.01 10.21 -11.59
N VAL A 256 -1.06 9.40 -11.68
CA VAL A 256 -1.49 8.74 -12.93
C VAL A 256 -2.02 9.74 -13.92
N ALA A 257 -2.81 10.71 -13.44
CA ALA A 257 -3.45 11.73 -14.27
C ALA A 257 -2.45 12.68 -14.96
N ILE A 258 -1.20 12.72 -14.51
CA ILE A 258 -0.15 13.48 -15.18
C ILE A 258 0.26 12.71 -16.44
N PRO A 259 0.07 13.26 -17.65
CA PRO A 259 0.40 12.56 -18.89
C PRO A 259 1.91 12.33 -19.02
N ASP A 260 2.30 11.13 -19.47
CA ASP A 260 3.70 10.76 -19.76
C ASP A 260 4.26 11.48 -20.97
N ASP A 261 3.38 11.77 -21.92
CA ASP A 261 3.78 11.95 -23.29
C ASP A 261 4.01 13.43 -23.60
N VAL A 262 5.19 13.92 -23.27
CA VAL A 262 5.65 15.27 -23.67
C VAL A 262 5.69 15.42 -25.20
N ARG A 263 5.74 14.31 -25.98
CA ARG A 263 5.70 14.36 -27.45
C ARG A 263 4.31 14.65 -27.99
N SER A 264 3.25 14.10 -27.38
CA SER A 264 1.86 14.47 -27.70
C SER A 264 1.52 15.94 -27.39
N LEU A 265 2.43 16.66 -26.71
CA LEU A 265 2.28 18.02 -26.22
C LEU A 265 3.03 19.07 -27.07
N ILE A 266 3.57 18.68 -28.24
CA ILE A 266 4.06 19.58 -29.29
C ILE A 266 2.98 19.63 -30.39
N PRO A 267 2.15 20.70 -30.44
CA PRO A 267 1.23 20.88 -31.57
C PRO A 267 2.05 21.05 -32.85
N GLY A 268 1.81 20.23 -33.87
CA GLY A 268 2.49 20.30 -35.17
C GLY A 268 3.64 19.30 -35.39
N SER A 269 3.77 18.26 -34.58
CA SER A 269 4.63 17.09 -34.89
C SER A 269 3.80 15.87 -35.29
N THR A 270 2.66 16.08 -35.93
CA THR A 270 2.03 15.04 -36.74
C THR A 270 3.09 14.59 -37.73
N ILE A 271 3.37 13.29 -37.76
CA ILE A 271 4.39 12.69 -38.64
C ILE A 271 4.11 13.07 -40.11
N ASP A 272 2.86 13.42 -40.43
CA ASP A 272 2.42 13.93 -41.72
C ASP A 272 3.09 15.26 -42.13
N ASP A 273 3.42 16.15 -41.18
CA ASP A 273 4.06 17.46 -41.50
C ASP A 273 5.58 17.33 -41.77
N LEU A 274 6.20 16.20 -41.43
CA LEU A 274 7.61 15.92 -41.72
C LEU A 274 7.81 15.09 -43.00
N GLN A 275 6.73 14.62 -43.63
CA GLN A 275 6.81 13.94 -44.92
C GLN A 275 6.67 14.88 -46.12
N GLU A 276 6.25 16.13 -45.94
CA GLU A 276 5.97 17.04 -47.06
C GLU A 276 7.10 18.04 -47.40
N VAL A 277 8.26 17.98 -46.72
CA VAL A 277 9.32 19.00 -46.87
C VAL A 277 10.49 18.59 -47.78
N ASP A 278 10.59 17.32 -48.23
CA ASP A 278 11.83 16.83 -48.87
C ASP A 278 11.76 16.36 -50.33
N GLU A 279 10.68 16.68 -51.08
CA GLU A 279 10.62 16.35 -52.53
C GLU A 279 10.90 17.52 -53.50
N THR A 280 11.22 18.74 -53.03
CA THR A 280 11.45 19.89 -53.93
C THR A 280 12.82 20.56 -53.90
N SER A 281 13.85 19.95 -53.30
CA SER A 281 15.22 20.52 -53.34
C SER A 281 16.15 19.73 -54.26
N GLU A 282 15.87 19.80 -55.56
CA GLU A 282 16.83 19.48 -56.59
C GLU A 282 17.91 20.59 -56.70
N THR A 283 19.17 20.17 -56.77
CA THR A 283 20.34 20.87 -57.32
C THR A 283 21.02 21.99 -56.51
N THR A 284 22.05 21.62 -55.73
CA THR A 284 23.27 22.43 -55.63
C THR A 284 24.50 21.51 -55.51
N PRO A 285 25.51 21.63 -56.39
CA PRO A 285 26.73 20.83 -56.30
C PRO A 285 27.77 21.43 -55.36
N ALA A 286 28.27 20.56 -54.47
CA ALA A 286 29.62 20.40 -53.93
C ALA A 286 30.55 21.63 -53.74
N ALA A 287 30.99 21.82 -52.48
CA ALA A 287 32.41 21.97 -52.15
C ALA A 287 32.65 21.72 -50.63
N ASP A 288 33.39 20.66 -50.34
CA ASP A 288 34.43 20.51 -49.31
C ASP A 288 34.20 21.05 -47.88
N ALA A 289 33.86 20.13 -46.96
CA ALA A 289 34.46 20.06 -45.63
C ALA A 289 34.13 18.71 -44.96
N ALA A 290 35.06 17.76 -45.06
CA ALA A 290 34.97 16.46 -44.41
C ALA A 290 35.16 16.57 -42.89
N ALA A 291 34.10 16.95 -42.17
CA ALA A 291 34.02 16.76 -40.72
C ALA A 291 33.44 15.37 -40.45
N VAL A 292 34.31 14.42 -40.11
CA VAL A 292 33.94 13.08 -39.64
C VAL A 292 33.20 13.22 -38.30
N THR A 293 31.88 13.41 -38.35
CA THR A 293 31.05 13.33 -37.16
C THR A 293 31.06 11.87 -36.69
N PRO A 294 31.45 11.58 -35.43
CA PRO A 294 31.47 10.22 -34.91
C PRO A 294 30.06 9.64 -35.01
N LYS A 295 29.93 8.56 -35.78
CA LYS A 295 28.70 7.78 -35.92
C LYS A 295 28.26 7.41 -34.49
N PRO A 296 27.07 7.84 -34.03
CA PRO A 296 26.66 7.57 -32.67
C PRO A 296 26.67 6.06 -32.44
N GLU A 297 27.51 5.64 -31.50
CA GLU A 297 27.64 4.25 -31.08
C GLU A 297 26.26 3.79 -30.64
N LYS A 298 25.63 2.93 -31.46
CA LYS A 298 24.35 2.31 -31.13
C LYS A 298 24.59 1.50 -29.86
N LYS A 299 24.17 2.01 -28.71
CA LYS A 299 24.02 1.19 -27.52
C LYS A 299 23.04 0.10 -27.88
N GLU A 300 23.57 -1.10 -28.13
CA GLU A 300 22.77 -2.31 -28.25
C GLU A 300 22.02 -2.46 -26.93
N ALA A 301 20.73 -2.13 -26.97
CA ALA A 301 19.86 -2.39 -25.83
C ALA A 301 19.93 -3.89 -25.61
N THR A 302 20.46 -4.31 -24.46
CA THR A 302 20.52 -5.70 -24.04
C THR A 302 19.10 -6.20 -23.82
N THR A 303 18.43 -6.58 -24.89
CA THR A 303 17.14 -7.24 -24.81
C THR A 303 17.35 -8.57 -24.11
N PRO A 304 16.47 -8.94 -23.15
CA PRO A 304 16.57 -10.22 -22.49
C PRO A 304 16.45 -11.34 -23.54
N THR A 305 17.55 -12.07 -23.71
CA THR A 305 17.76 -13.14 -24.71
C THR A 305 16.65 -14.20 -24.73
N PHE A 306 15.91 -14.32 -23.64
CA PHE A 306 14.87 -15.33 -23.46
C PHE A 306 13.74 -15.26 -24.50
N PHE A 307 13.29 -14.07 -24.93
CA PHE A 307 12.19 -13.95 -25.92
C PHE A 307 12.65 -13.95 -27.38
N TRP A 308 13.93 -13.68 -27.64
CA TRP A 308 14.49 -13.81 -28.98
C TRP A 308 14.41 -15.27 -29.48
N LEU A 309 14.54 -16.24 -28.56
CA LEU A 309 14.47 -17.66 -28.86
C LEU A 309 13.11 -18.14 -29.37
N PHE A 310 12.03 -17.44 -29.02
CA PHE A 310 10.65 -17.87 -29.31
C PHE A 310 10.04 -17.12 -30.51
N GLY A 311 10.62 -16.00 -30.97
CA GLY A 311 10.11 -15.26 -32.13
C GLY A 311 8.67 -14.71 -31.98
N GLU A 312 8.19 -13.97 -32.99
CA GLU A 312 6.85 -13.33 -32.97
C GLU A 312 5.70 -14.36 -32.84
N ARG A 313 5.87 -15.56 -33.43
CA ARG A 313 4.84 -16.61 -33.44
C ARG A 313 4.61 -17.22 -32.06
N HIS A 314 5.67 -17.47 -31.29
CA HIS A 314 5.54 -18.17 -29.99
C HIS A 314 5.34 -17.22 -28.80
N MET A 315 5.21 -15.91 -29.03
CA MET A 315 4.92 -14.93 -27.96
C MET A 315 3.61 -15.25 -27.22
N LEU A 316 2.55 -15.62 -27.94
CA LEU A 316 1.26 -15.97 -27.35
C LEU A 316 1.31 -17.25 -26.48
N PRO A 317 1.80 -18.41 -26.95
CA PRO A 317 1.85 -19.60 -26.10
C PRO A 317 2.75 -19.41 -24.88
N VAL A 318 3.86 -18.67 -24.99
CA VAL A 318 4.73 -18.36 -23.85
C VAL A 318 3.98 -17.51 -22.82
N THR A 319 3.32 -16.44 -23.25
CA THR A 319 2.55 -15.57 -22.34
C THR A 319 1.35 -16.26 -21.71
N LEU A 320 0.64 -17.13 -22.45
CA LEU A 320 -0.41 -17.98 -21.89
C LEU A 320 0.14 -18.96 -20.84
N GLY A 321 1.31 -19.55 -21.10
CA GLY A 321 2.00 -20.40 -20.13
C GLY A 321 2.33 -19.63 -18.84
N LEU A 322 2.93 -18.44 -18.98
CA LEU A 322 3.24 -17.58 -17.83
C LEU A 322 1.98 -17.13 -17.08
N LEU A 323 0.91 -16.76 -17.79
CA LEU A 323 -0.39 -16.44 -17.20
C LEU A 323 -0.94 -17.61 -16.38
N LEU A 324 -0.87 -18.84 -16.91
CA LEU A 324 -1.33 -20.04 -16.20
C LEU A 324 -0.52 -20.27 -14.92
N VAL A 325 0.82 -20.21 -15.00
CA VAL A 325 1.67 -20.37 -13.80
C VAL A 325 1.41 -19.27 -12.78
N PHE A 326 1.22 -18.02 -13.23
CA PHE A 326 0.82 -16.90 -12.37
C PHE A 326 -0.50 -17.18 -11.66
N LEU A 327 -1.54 -17.60 -12.38
CA LEU A 327 -2.85 -17.89 -11.80
C LEU A 327 -2.80 -19.05 -10.80
N ILE A 328 -2.00 -20.08 -11.07
CA ILE A 328 -1.78 -21.20 -10.13
C ILE A 328 -1.08 -20.69 -8.86
N ALA A 329 0.02 -19.95 -9.01
CA ALA A 329 0.75 -19.40 -7.87
C ALA A 329 -0.14 -18.46 -7.04
N LEU A 330 -0.89 -17.57 -7.68
CA LEU A 330 -1.82 -16.66 -7.01
C LEU A 330 -2.95 -17.41 -6.29
N SER A 331 -3.51 -18.46 -6.91
CA SER A 331 -4.56 -19.29 -6.31
C SER A 331 -4.04 -20.04 -5.08
N LEU A 332 -2.82 -20.60 -5.15
CA LEU A 332 -2.17 -21.22 -4.00
C LEU A 332 -1.91 -20.21 -2.88
N ALA A 333 -1.46 -19.01 -3.21
CA ALA A 333 -1.29 -17.91 -2.24
C ALA A 333 -2.61 -17.49 -1.58
N LEU A 334 -3.73 -17.53 -2.31
CA LEU A 334 -5.06 -17.24 -1.76
C LEU A 334 -5.54 -18.34 -0.80
N CYS A 335 -5.26 -19.61 -1.11
CA CYS A 335 -5.71 -20.75 -0.32
C CYS A 335 -4.84 -21.07 0.89
N MET A 336 -3.55 -20.72 0.85
CA MET A 336 -2.58 -21.03 1.90
C MET A 336 -2.41 -19.90 2.91
N ASN A 337 -2.03 -20.24 4.15
CA ASN A 337 -1.71 -19.24 5.15
C ASN A 337 -0.48 -18.43 4.74
N LEU A 338 -0.58 -17.11 4.86
CA LEU A 338 0.51 -16.16 4.65
C LEU A 338 1.26 -15.89 5.94
N PHE A 339 0.50 -15.78 7.04
CA PHE A 339 1.01 -15.40 8.33
C PHE A 339 0.42 -16.30 9.41
N SER A 340 1.25 -16.56 10.41
CA SER A 340 0.86 -17.14 11.67
C SER A 340 1.25 -16.19 12.80
N MET A 341 0.35 -16.04 13.78
CA MET A 341 0.57 -15.27 14.99
C MET A 341 0.32 -16.17 16.18
N THR A 342 1.32 -16.31 17.03
CA THR A 342 1.28 -17.13 18.24
C THR A 342 1.42 -16.22 19.45
N TYR A 343 0.50 -16.34 20.39
CA TYR A 343 0.61 -15.70 21.69
C TYR A 343 1.31 -16.67 22.66
N LYS A 344 2.48 -16.27 23.16
CA LYS A 344 3.22 -16.94 24.22
C LYS A 344 3.42 -15.96 25.37
N PRO A 345 2.59 -16.02 26.42
CA PRO A 345 2.68 -15.09 27.54
C PRO A 345 4.08 -15.14 28.17
N LYS A 346 4.75 -13.99 28.25
CA LYS A 346 6.00 -13.85 28.99
C LYS A 346 5.68 -13.55 30.45
N TYR A 347 5.51 -14.59 31.23
CA TYR A 347 5.06 -14.48 32.62
C TYR A 347 5.92 -13.54 33.49
N TRP A 348 7.24 -13.51 33.28
CA TRP A 348 8.14 -12.64 34.04
C TRP A 348 7.86 -11.13 33.84
N LEU A 349 7.31 -10.73 32.68
CA LEU A 349 6.89 -9.34 32.42
C LEU A 349 5.60 -8.97 33.13
N MET A 350 4.85 -9.96 33.62
CA MET A 350 3.63 -9.75 34.40
C MET A 350 3.93 -9.51 35.88
N GLY A 351 5.21 -9.58 36.29
CA GLY A 351 5.67 -9.27 37.64
C GLY A 351 4.89 -10.07 38.70
N PRO A 352 4.17 -9.41 39.63
CA PRO A 352 3.44 -10.11 40.69
C PRO A 352 2.28 -10.99 40.19
N TYR A 353 1.88 -10.87 38.92
CA TYR A 353 0.78 -11.65 38.33
C TYR A 353 1.26 -12.90 37.58
N GLU A 354 2.56 -13.17 37.54
CA GLU A 354 3.15 -14.35 36.89
C GLU A 354 2.49 -15.65 37.35
N GLU A 355 2.38 -15.86 38.66
CA GLU A 355 1.77 -17.08 39.21
C GLU A 355 0.28 -17.18 38.91
N SER A 356 -0.45 -16.06 38.89
CA SER A 356 -1.85 -16.02 38.49
C SER A 356 -2.03 -16.42 37.02
N PHE A 357 -1.24 -15.86 36.11
CA PHE A 357 -1.30 -16.22 34.69
C PHE A 357 -0.86 -17.66 34.42
N LYS A 358 0.15 -18.17 35.15
CA LYS A 358 0.54 -19.59 35.10
C LYS A 358 -0.57 -20.50 35.63
N ALA A 359 -1.21 -20.13 36.73
CA ALA A 359 -2.32 -20.88 37.33
C ALA A 359 -3.58 -20.88 36.47
N LEU A 360 -3.79 -19.80 35.70
CA LEU A 360 -4.86 -19.69 34.71
C LEU A 360 -4.67 -20.67 33.54
N GLY A 361 -3.45 -21.13 33.28
CA GLY A 361 -3.17 -22.10 32.22
C GLY A 361 -3.55 -21.60 30.84
N VAL A 362 -3.41 -20.28 30.60
CA VAL A 362 -3.75 -19.65 29.31
C VAL A 362 -3.01 -20.41 28.20
N PRO A 363 -3.73 -21.10 27.29
CA PRO A 363 -3.07 -21.92 26.29
C PRO A 363 -2.26 -21.03 25.34
N GLU A 364 -1.19 -21.59 24.77
CA GLU A 364 -0.56 -20.96 23.62
C GLU A 364 -1.59 -20.94 22.47
N THR A 365 -2.24 -19.79 22.27
CA THR A 365 -3.18 -19.62 21.17
C THR A 365 -2.44 -19.17 19.93
N GLY A 366 -2.65 -19.86 18.82
CA GLY A 366 -2.10 -19.53 17.53
C GLY A 366 -3.20 -19.35 16.49
N GLY A 367 -3.10 -18.30 15.70
CA GLY A 367 -3.95 -18.09 14.53
C GLY A 367 -3.10 -18.09 13.26
N ALA A 368 -3.61 -18.68 12.19
CA ALA A 368 -3.01 -18.55 10.88
C ALA A 368 -4.06 -18.08 9.86
N SER A 369 -3.61 -17.32 8.86
CA SER A 369 -4.51 -16.87 7.80
C SER A 369 -3.82 -16.65 6.49
N GLY A 370 -4.52 -17.09 5.45
CA GLY A 370 -4.24 -16.77 4.06
C GLY A 370 -4.87 -15.47 3.62
N MET A 371 -4.44 -15.00 2.45
CA MET A 371 -5.02 -13.84 1.77
C MET A 371 -6.50 -14.07 1.44
N GLY A 372 -6.87 -15.29 1.03
CA GLY A 372 -8.27 -15.63 0.73
C GLY A 372 -9.18 -15.57 1.95
N ARG A 373 -8.69 -15.96 3.13
CA ARG A 373 -9.45 -15.85 4.39
C ARG A 373 -9.61 -14.39 4.83
N ILE A 374 -8.56 -13.58 4.70
CA ILE A 374 -8.63 -12.13 4.95
C ILE A 374 -9.65 -11.48 4.02
N MET A 375 -9.58 -11.80 2.72
CA MET A 375 -10.53 -11.32 1.72
C MET A 375 -11.96 -11.76 2.03
N GLY A 376 -12.18 -13.04 2.36
CA GLY A 376 -13.51 -13.55 2.72
C GLY A 376 -14.10 -12.83 3.92
N LYS A 377 -13.30 -12.59 4.97
CA LYS A 377 -13.73 -11.80 6.14
C LYS A 377 -14.02 -10.34 5.80
N ALA A 378 -13.21 -9.71 4.96
CA ALA A 378 -13.44 -8.34 4.52
C ALA A 378 -14.74 -8.23 3.70
N LEU A 379 -14.98 -9.18 2.79
CA LEU A 379 -16.19 -9.20 1.95
C LEU A 379 -17.46 -9.46 2.77
N THR A 380 -17.46 -10.41 3.72
CA THR A 380 -18.63 -10.64 4.57
C THR A 380 -18.92 -9.47 5.50
N ARG A 381 -17.89 -8.74 5.94
CA ARG A 381 -18.05 -7.51 6.73
C ARG A 381 -18.50 -6.31 5.90
N LEU A 382 -18.43 -6.37 4.57
CA LEU A 382 -18.86 -5.29 3.69
C LEU A 382 -20.36 -4.98 3.85
N GLU A 383 -21.18 -5.99 4.15
CA GLU A 383 -22.61 -5.84 4.43
C GLU A 383 -22.89 -4.93 5.63
N SER A 384 -21.98 -4.93 6.62
CA SER A 384 -22.08 -4.08 7.80
C SER A 384 -21.64 -2.64 7.57
N LEU A 385 -21.22 -2.30 6.33
CA LEU A 385 -20.60 -1.02 5.95
C LEU A 385 -19.47 -0.63 6.91
N ASP A 386 -18.76 -1.62 7.44
CA ASP A 386 -17.58 -1.39 8.25
C ASP A 386 -16.50 -0.80 7.34
N VAL A 387 -16.11 0.43 7.63
CA VAL A 387 -15.13 1.17 6.84
C VAL A 387 -13.82 0.41 6.78
N SER A 388 -13.41 -0.25 7.87
CA SER A 388 -12.19 -1.06 7.88
C SER A 388 -12.30 -2.18 6.84
N ALA A 389 -13.46 -2.83 6.73
CA ALA A 389 -13.70 -3.86 5.74
C ALA A 389 -13.70 -3.30 4.32
N VAL A 390 -14.35 -2.16 4.07
CA VAL A 390 -14.32 -1.47 2.77
C VAL A 390 -12.88 -1.14 2.35
N MET A 391 -12.06 -0.64 3.28
CA MET A 391 -10.66 -0.31 3.03
C MET A 391 -9.81 -1.55 2.74
N CYS A 392 -9.98 -2.62 3.53
CA CYS A 392 -9.33 -3.90 3.29
C CYS A 392 -9.71 -4.47 1.92
N THR A 393 -11.00 -4.45 1.57
CA THR A 393 -11.49 -4.91 0.25
C THR A 393 -10.89 -4.09 -0.88
N LEU A 394 -10.86 -2.76 -0.75
CA LEU A 394 -10.27 -1.89 -1.75
C LEU A 394 -8.78 -2.22 -1.95
N LEU A 395 -7.99 -2.27 -0.87
CA LEU A 395 -6.55 -2.50 -0.95
C LEU A 395 -6.22 -3.91 -1.47
N ILE A 396 -6.83 -4.95 -0.91
CA ILE A 396 -6.49 -6.35 -1.25
C ILE A 396 -7.19 -6.80 -2.53
N VAL A 397 -8.51 -6.62 -2.64
CA VAL A 397 -9.27 -7.18 -3.76
C VAL A 397 -9.07 -6.37 -5.03
N ILE A 398 -9.13 -5.04 -4.94
CA ILE A 398 -9.06 -4.18 -6.12
C ILE A 398 -7.59 -3.91 -6.49
N PHE A 399 -6.80 -3.35 -5.56
CA PHE A 399 -5.44 -2.91 -5.87
C PHE A 399 -4.43 -4.06 -5.96
N THR A 400 -4.47 -5.03 -5.05
CA THR A 400 -3.53 -6.16 -5.05
C THR A 400 -3.93 -7.26 -6.03
N LEU A 401 -5.19 -7.68 -6.08
CA LEU A 401 -5.61 -8.81 -6.95
C LEU A 401 -6.13 -8.34 -8.30
N GLY A 402 -7.11 -7.44 -8.31
CA GLY A 402 -7.83 -6.99 -9.51
C GLY A 402 -6.88 -6.40 -10.55
N PHE A 403 -6.12 -5.36 -10.21
CA PHE A 403 -5.21 -4.72 -11.16
C PHE A 403 -4.07 -5.62 -11.62
N THR A 404 -3.53 -6.49 -10.76
CA THR A 404 -2.48 -7.44 -11.16
C THR A 404 -3.00 -8.46 -12.18
N CYS A 405 -4.20 -9.00 -11.97
CA CYS A 405 -4.83 -9.89 -12.94
C CYS A 405 -5.15 -9.16 -14.25
N LEU A 406 -5.71 -7.94 -14.19
CA LEU A 406 -6.02 -7.13 -15.37
C LEU A 406 -4.78 -6.79 -16.19
N ASP A 407 -3.64 -6.52 -15.55
CA ASP A 407 -2.36 -6.33 -16.22
C ASP A 407 -1.93 -7.59 -17.00
N MET A 408 -1.93 -8.74 -16.34
CA MET A 408 -1.59 -10.03 -16.96
C MET A 408 -2.49 -10.36 -18.16
N PHE A 409 -3.80 -10.07 -18.06
CA PHE A 409 -4.73 -10.23 -19.20
C PHE A 409 -4.44 -9.23 -20.33
N ALA A 410 -4.17 -7.96 -20.02
CA ALA A 410 -3.84 -6.95 -21.01
C ALA A 410 -2.58 -7.33 -21.80
N LEU A 411 -1.54 -7.82 -21.13
CA LEU A 411 -0.31 -8.32 -21.77
C LEU A 411 -0.58 -9.54 -22.66
N THR A 412 -1.43 -10.47 -22.21
CA THR A 412 -1.82 -11.64 -23.00
C THR A 412 -2.57 -11.24 -24.28
N ILE A 413 -3.48 -10.26 -24.18
CA ILE A 413 -4.20 -9.72 -25.35
C ILE A 413 -3.23 -8.98 -26.30
N ALA A 414 -2.26 -8.25 -25.77
CA ALA A 414 -1.22 -7.62 -26.58
C ALA A 414 -0.41 -8.67 -27.37
N SER A 415 0.02 -9.74 -26.70
CA SER A 415 0.73 -10.86 -27.34
C SER A 415 -0.11 -11.63 -28.35
N TYR A 416 -1.42 -11.75 -28.13
CA TYR A 416 -2.35 -12.31 -29.12
C TYR A 416 -2.35 -11.49 -30.42
N HIS A 417 -2.44 -10.17 -30.33
CA HIS A 417 -2.41 -9.30 -31.50
C HIS A 417 -1.09 -9.37 -32.26
N VAL A 418 0.04 -9.44 -31.54
CA VAL A 418 1.38 -9.60 -32.13
C VAL A 418 1.52 -10.95 -32.84
N SER A 419 1.19 -12.06 -32.18
CA SER A 419 1.30 -13.42 -32.76
C SER A 419 0.45 -13.57 -34.01
N ARG A 420 -0.77 -13.01 -34.01
CA ARG A 420 -1.67 -12.97 -35.16
C ARG A 420 -1.15 -12.07 -36.29
N SER A 421 -0.20 -11.16 -36.05
CA SER A 421 0.29 -10.21 -37.07
C SER A 421 1.35 -10.80 -38.01
N VAL A 422 1.92 -11.97 -37.68
CA VAL A 422 3.03 -12.57 -38.42
C VAL A 422 2.64 -12.98 -39.84
N ASP A 423 1.45 -13.54 -40.01
CA ASP A 423 0.97 -14.10 -41.28
C ASP A 423 -0.01 -13.15 -41.99
N GLN A 424 0.11 -11.85 -41.80
CA GLN A 424 -0.81 -10.85 -42.39
C GLN A 424 -0.08 -9.88 -43.30
N GLU A 425 -0.84 -9.31 -44.23
CA GLU A 425 -0.39 -8.21 -45.08
C GLU A 425 0.06 -6.99 -44.27
N LYS A 426 0.93 -6.15 -44.86
CA LYS A 426 1.60 -5.02 -44.18
C LYS A 426 0.61 -4.07 -43.48
N ASP A 427 -0.51 -3.74 -44.11
CA ASP A 427 -1.48 -2.79 -43.57
C ASP A 427 -2.21 -3.36 -42.35
N VAL A 428 -2.66 -4.61 -42.45
CA VAL A 428 -3.31 -5.34 -41.33
C VAL A 428 -2.31 -5.56 -40.19
N LYS A 429 -1.04 -5.82 -40.51
CA LYS A 429 0.04 -5.91 -39.53
C LYS A 429 0.14 -4.59 -38.77
N LYS A 430 0.31 -3.44 -39.44
CA LYS A 430 0.41 -2.11 -38.81
C LYS A 430 -0.75 -1.84 -37.85
N GLU A 431 -1.98 -2.14 -38.25
CA GLU A 431 -3.17 -1.94 -37.41
C GLU A 431 -3.16 -2.83 -36.15
N ARG A 432 -2.76 -4.10 -36.28
CA ARG A 432 -2.64 -5.03 -35.14
C ARG A 432 -1.54 -4.61 -34.16
N TRP A 433 -0.41 -4.12 -34.67
CA TRP A 433 0.66 -3.57 -33.84
C TRP A 433 0.21 -2.33 -33.07
N ALA A 434 -0.54 -1.43 -33.72
CA ALA A 434 -1.13 -0.28 -33.03
C ALA A 434 -2.11 -0.70 -31.92
N ARG A 435 -2.89 -1.76 -32.13
CA ARG A 435 -3.74 -2.35 -31.08
C ARG A 435 -2.94 -2.96 -29.95
N ALA A 436 -1.91 -3.76 -30.25
CA ALA A 436 -1.01 -4.33 -29.25
C ALA A 436 -0.38 -3.24 -28.38
N LEU A 437 0.09 -2.15 -28.98
CA LEU A 437 0.65 -1.00 -28.27
C LEU A 437 -0.38 -0.32 -27.34
N LYS A 438 -1.65 -0.23 -27.74
CA LYS A 438 -2.72 0.26 -26.85
C LYS A 438 -2.88 -0.63 -25.61
N PHE A 439 -2.84 -1.95 -25.77
CA PHE A 439 -2.92 -2.89 -24.66
C PHE A 439 -1.68 -2.84 -23.76
N VAL A 440 -0.48 -2.64 -24.32
CA VAL A 440 0.74 -2.39 -23.52
C VAL A 440 0.63 -1.10 -22.71
N LYS A 441 0.04 -0.05 -23.26
CA LYS A 441 -0.22 1.19 -22.49
C LYS A 441 -1.21 0.96 -21.34
N PHE A 442 -2.25 0.15 -21.55
CA PHE A 442 -3.16 -0.25 -20.48
C PHE A 442 -2.45 -1.13 -19.44
N ALA A 443 -1.62 -2.07 -19.88
CA ALA A 443 -0.79 -2.90 -19.01
C ALA A 443 0.11 -2.04 -18.13
N HIS A 444 0.83 -1.05 -18.68
CA HIS A 444 1.62 -0.10 -17.89
C HIS A 444 0.79 0.66 -16.85
N LEU A 445 -0.44 1.06 -17.19
CA LEU A 445 -1.35 1.68 -16.23
C LEU A 445 -1.76 0.70 -15.12
N TYR A 446 -2.10 -0.54 -15.45
CA TYR A 446 -2.47 -1.55 -14.47
C TYR A 446 -1.28 -2.01 -13.62
N GLN A 447 -0.09 -2.18 -14.19
CA GLN A 447 1.16 -2.47 -13.48
C GLN A 447 1.46 -1.37 -12.45
N PHE A 448 1.18 -0.12 -12.81
CA PHE A 448 1.33 1.01 -11.91
C PHE A 448 0.35 0.97 -10.73
N LEU A 449 -0.90 0.58 -11.00
CA LEU A 449 -1.94 0.45 -9.97
C LEU A 449 -1.89 -0.87 -9.20
N SER A 450 -1.29 -1.91 -9.77
CA SER A 450 -1.11 -3.23 -9.16
C SER A 450 -0.22 -3.07 -7.93
N MET A 451 -0.73 -3.43 -6.76
CA MET A 451 -0.02 -3.29 -5.49
C MET A 451 0.41 -4.65 -4.91
N LEU A 452 0.74 -5.64 -5.75
CA LEU A 452 1.18 -6.95 -5.26
C LEU A 452 2.59 -6.88 -4.66
N ASP A 453 3.55 -6.24 -5.33
CA ASP A 453 4.85 -5.83 -4.77
C ASP A 453 4.72 -5.06 -3.45
N VAL A 454 3.84 -4.05 -3.42
CA VAL A 454 3.61 -3.20 -2.27
C VAL A 454 2.98 -3.97 -1.12
N PHE A 455 2.09 -4.93 -1.40
CA PHE A 455 1.52 -5.84 -0.41
C PHE A 455 2.60 -6.73 0.20
N ILE A 456 3.49 -7.29 -0.63
CA ILE A 456 4.63 -8.10 -0.16
C ILE A 456 5.50 -7.28 0.80
N VAL A 457 5.92 -6.09 0.38
CA VAL A 457 6.76 -5.23 1.22
C VAL A 457 6.01 -4.79 2.48
N GLY A 458 4.75 -4.39 2.34
CA GLY A 458 3.89 -4.02 3.46
C GLY A 458 3.77 -5.15 4.48
N SER A 459 3.65 -6.39 4.02
CA SER A 459 3.61 -7.59 4.87
C SER A 459 4.94 -7.82 5.61
N VAL A 460 6.07 -7.64 4.93
CA VAL A 460 7.41 -7.73 5.54
C VAL A 460 7.62 -6.64 6.58
N VAL A 461 7.28 -5.39 6.24
CA VAL A 461 7.37 -4.26 7.16
C VAL A 461 6.45 -4.49 8.36
N SER A 462 5.22 -4.95 8.14
CA SER A 462 4.27 -5.31 9.20
C SER A 462 4.86 -6.36 10.13
N MET A 463 5.43 -7.42 9.59
CA MET A 463 6.01 -8.48 10.40
C MET A 463 7.17 -7.96 11.26
N ILE A 464 8.11 -7.22 10.67
CA ILE A 464 9.25 -6.65 11.40
C ILE A 464 8.78 -5.69 12.50
N THR A 465 7.86 -4.78 12.16
CA THR A 465 7.36 -3.76 13.09
C THR A 465 6.51 -4.34 14.21
N THR A 466 5.64 -5.30 13.89
CA THR A 466 4.78 -5.99 14.86
C THR A 466 5.59 -6.90 15.75
N LEU A 467 6.56 -7.66 15.21
CA LEU A 467 7.45 -8.49 16.02
C LEU A 467 8.28 -7.62 16.97
N ALA A 468 8.81 -6.48 16.51
CA ALA A 468 9.57 -5.58 17.36
C ALA A 468 8.73 -4.95 18.50
N SER A 469 7.50 -4.52 18.21
CA SER A 469 6.62 -3.89 19.21
C SER A 469 5.97 -4.88 20.17
N LEU A 470 5.52 -6.03 19.67
CA LEU A 470 4.64 -6.93 20.42
C LEU A 470 5.34 -8.18 20.95
N ALA A 471 6.59 -8.46 20.56
CA ALA A 471 7.33 -9.60 21.13
C ALA A 471 7.50 -9.45 22.65
N GLY A 472 7.56 -8.22 23.17
CA GLY A 472 7.55 -8.00 24.61
C GLY A 472 6.20 -8.36 25.25
N ALA A 473 5.08 -8.11 24.57
CA ALA A 473 3.75 -8.52 25.02
C ALA A 473 3.48 -10.03 24.84
N GLY A 474 4.46 -10.79 24.33
CA GLY A 474 4.34 -12.24 24.11
C GLY A 474 3.74 -12.62 22.76
N PHE A 475 3.54 -11.68 21.84
CA PHE A 475 3.06 -12.00 20.49
C PHE A 475 4.24 -12.25 19.56
N TYR A 476 4.20 -13.40 18.89
CA TYR A 476 5.20 -13.83 17.92
C TYR A 476 4.54 -13.97 16.56
N LEU A 477 5.12 -13.37 15.54
CA LEU A 477 4.66 -13.48 14.16
C LEU A 477 5.68 -14.29 13.35
N SER A 478 5.17 -15.13 12.45
CA SER A 478 5.97 -15.87 11.47
C SER A 478 5.33 -15.82 10.09
N PHE A 479 6.17 -15.85 9.06
CA PHE A 479 5.73 -16.12 7.69
C PHE A 479 5.40 -17.60 7.53
N ASP A 480 4.29 -17.87 6.86
CA ASP A 480 3.90 -19.20 6.43
C ASP A 480 4.22 -19.41 4.94
N ARG A 481 4.05 -20.66 4.48
CA ARG A 481 4.39 -21.09 3.11
C ARG A 481 3.65 -20.32 2.01
N GLY A 482 2.47 -19.76 2.29
CA GLY A 482 1.70 -18.99 1.33
C GLY A 482 2.46 -17.78 0.77
N MET A 483 3.32 -17.15 1.58
CA MET A 483 4.12 -16.01 1.13
C MET A 483 5.06 -16.34 -0.03
N ILE A 484 5.59 -17.58 -0.09
CA ILE A 484 6.44 -18.02 -1.20
C ILE A 484 5.68 -17.95 -2.53
N PHE A 485 4.40 -18.34 -2.53
CA PHE A 485 3.57 -18.28 -3.72
C PHE A 485 3.20 -16.85 -4.11
N VAL A 486 3.08 -15.92 -3.16
CA VAL A 486 2.92 -14.49 -3.44
C VAL A 486 4.17 -13.94 -4.13
N PHE A 487 5.37 -14.24 -3.62
CA PHE A 487 6.63 -13.85 -4.26
C PHE A 487 6.78 -14.45 -5.67
N LEU A 488 6.40 -15.71 -5.84
CA LEU A 488 6.44 -16.37 -7.15
C LEU A 488 5.47 -15.71 -8.14
N ALA A 489 4.24 -15.42 -7.71
CA ALA A 489 3.24 -14.73 -8.53
C ALA A 489 3.76 -13.36 -8.98
N GLU A 490 4.31 -12.55 -8.07
CA GLU A 490 4.92 -11.25 -8.42
C GLU A 490 6.10 -11.41 -9.38
N GLY A 491 6.97 -12.40 -9.16
CA GLY A 491 8.10 -12.66 -10.04
C GLY A 491 7.65 -12.98 -11.48
N ILE A 492 6.65 -13.83 -11.64
CA ILE A 492 6.09 -14.17 -12.96
C ILE A 492 5.41 -12.97 -13.60
N HIS A 493 4.68 -12.17 -12.82
CA HIS A 493 4.03 -10.95 -13.27
C HIS A 493 5.05 -9.94 -13.82
N ILE A 494 6.11 -9.64 -13.06
CA ILE A 494 7.20 -8.76 -13.50
C ILE A 494 7.87 -9.30 -14.76
N MET A 495 8.21 -10.60 -14.78
CA MET A 495 8.85 -11.23 -15.94
C MET A 495 7.99 -11.11 -17.20
N THR A 496 6.69 -11.38 -17.10
CA THR A 496 5.74 -11.30 -18.22
C THR A 496 5.63 -9.86 -18.71
N HIS A 497 5.49 -8.89 -17.81
CA HIS A 497 5.38 -7.49 -18.16
C HIS A 497 6.63 -6.97 -18.86
N VAL A 498 7.82 -7.21 -18.31
CA VAL A 498 9.09 -6.79 -18.92
C VAL A 498 9.28 -7.43 -20.29
N ALA A 499 9.00 -8.72 -20.40
CA ALA A 499 9.14 -9.45 -21.66
C ALA A 499 8.25 -8.90 -22.78
N VAL A 500 6.94 -8.79 -22.51
CA VAL A 500 5.95 -8.41 -23.52
C VAL A 500 6.10 -6.95 -23.90
N SER A 501 6.26 -6.06 -22.92
CA SER A 501 6.38 -4.61 -23.16
C SER A 501 7.67 -4.27 -23.91
N ASN A 502 8.81 -4.86 -23.55
CA ASN A 502 10.07 -4.61 -24.25
C ASN A 502 10.01 -5.10 -25.70
N PHE A 503 9.48 -6.31 -25.93
CA PHE A 503 9.34 -6.87 -27.26
C PHE A 503 8.50 -5.98 -28.19
N ILE A 504 7.37 -5.49 -27.67
CA ILE A 504 6.46 -4.64 -28.46
C ILE A 504 7.08 -3.27 -28.73
N ASN A 505 7.69 -2.66 -27.72
CA ASN A 505 8.30 -1.33 -27.86
C ASN A 505 9.48 -1.36 -28.84
N GLU A 506 10.36 -2.36 -28.76
CA GLU A 506 11.51 -2.48 -29.69
C GLU A 506 11.05 -2.59 -31.15
N LYS A 507 10.02 -3.40 -31.41
CA LYS A 507 9.48 -3.60 -32.76
C LYS A 507 8.73 -2.38 -33.29
N CYS A 508 8.12 -1.58 -32.43
CA CYS A 508 7.49 -0.32 -32.82
C CYS A 508 8.51 0.81 -33.08
N GLU A 509 9.70 0.74 -32.49
CA GLU A 509 10.76 1.74 -32.69
C GLU A 509 11.61 1.48 -33.94
N GLN A 510 11.64 0.25 -34.46
CA GLN A 510 12.34 -0.06 -35.69
C GLN A 510 11.63 0.61 -36.88
N PRO A 511 12.29 1.54 -37.62
CA PRO A 511 11.71 2.13 -38.82
C PRO A 511 11.42 1.00 -39.82
N ALA A 512 10.26 1.07 -40.49
CA ALA A 512 9.89 0.10 -41.51
C ALA A 512 10.90 0.18 -42.67
N THR A 513 11.88 -0.71 -42.66
CA THR A 513 12.88 -0.87 -43.72
C THR A 513 12.31 -1.58 -44.93
#